data_AF-A0A9E3WIN7-F1
#
_entry.id   AF-A0A9E3WIN7-F1
#
_cell.length_a   1.000
_cell.length_b   1.000
_cell.length_c   1.000
_cell.angle_alpha   90.00
_cell.angle_beta   90.00
_cell.angle_gamma   90.00
#
_symmetry.space_group_name_H-M   'P 1'
#
loop_
_entity.id
_entity.type
_entity.pdbx_description
1 polymer ?
#
loop_
_entity_poly.entity_id
_entity_poly.type
_entity_poly.pdbx_seq_one_letter_code
_entity_poly.pdbx_strand_id
1 'polypeptide(L)' 'MPEGARLEALSIRSDPARIRDARTWIAAVARSAGFTEEETHDLAVALSEVCSNSHRHSYRGRTDGRF' A
#
# COMPACT_ATOMS: atom_id res chain seq x y z
N MET A 1 -21.76 8.08 10.80
CA MET A 1 -20.30 8.09 10.59
C MET A 1 -19.70 8.66 11.86
N PRO A 2 -18.85 7.94 12.61
CA PRO A 2 -18.27 8.51 13.81
C PRO A 2 -17.41 9.71 13.42
N GLU A 3 -17.54 10.80 14.16
CA GLU A 3 -16.77 12.03 13.97
C GLU A 3 -15.28 11.72 14.20
N GLY A 4 -14.43 12.01 13.20
CA GLY A 4 -12.97 11.95 13.35
C GLY A 4 -12.21 10.89 12.52
N ALA A 5 -12.86 10.14 11.63
CA ALA A 5 -12.14 9.23 10.72
C ALA A 5 -11.25 10.03 9.74
N ARG A 6 -9.93 9.97 9.94
CA ARG A 6 -8.93 10.58 9.05
C ARG A 6 -8.67 9.64 7.88
N LEU A 7 -8.89 10.12 6.66
CA LEU A 7 -8.51 9.40 5.45
C LEU A 7 -7.00 9.57 5.21
N GLU A 8 -6.27 8.47 5.30
CA GLU A 8 -4.85 8.40 4.94
C GLU A 8 -4.74 7.98 3.46
N ALA A 9 -3.92 8.69 2.69
CA ALA A 9 -3.72 8.42 1.27
C ALA A 9 -2.24 8.46 0.88
N LEU A 10 -1.82 7.48 0.07
CA LEU A 10 -0.49 7.41 -0.51
C LEU A 10 -0.60 7.28 -2.03
N SER A 11 0.14 8.11 -2.76
CA SER A 11 0.32 8.00 -4.20
C SER A 11 1.78 7.69 -4.52
N ILE A 12 2.03 6.57 -5.21
CA ILE A 12 3.36 6.13 -5.63
C ILE A 12 3.35 5.74 -7.10
N ARG A 13 4.49 5.91 -7.78
CA ARG A 13 4.67 5.37 -9.13
C ARG A 13 4.61 3.85 -9.10
N SER A 14 4.09 3.24 -10.16
CA SER A 14 4.06 1.78 -10.33
C SER A 14 5.46 1.25 -10.66
N ASP A 15 6.32 1.26 -9.65
CA ASP A 15 7.68 0.74 -9.70
C ASP A 15 7.83 -0.29 -8.57
N PRO A 16 8.23 -1.54 -8.87
CA PRO A 16 8.46 -2.58 -7.87
C PRO A 16 9.40 -2.14 -6.73
N ALA A 17 10.39 -1.29 -7.01
CA ALA A 17 11.30 -0.76 -6.00
C ALA A 17 10.60 0.12 -4.95
N ARG A 18 9.44 0.68 -5.29
CA ARG A 18 8.62 1.56 -4.45
C ARG A 18 7.55 0.80 -3.66
N ILE A 19 7.35 -0.49 -3.90
CA ILE A 19 6.43 -1.32 -3.10
C ILE A 19 6.87 -1.37 -1.64
N ARG A 20 8.18 -1.30 -1.38
CA ARG A 20 8.72 -1.17 -0.02
C ARG A 20 8.17 0.07 0.70
N ASP A 21 8.06 1.19 0.01
CA ASP A 21 7.56 2.44 0.57
C ASP A 21 6.07 2.32 0.95
N ALA A 22 5.27 1.63 0.12
CA ALA A 22 3.88 1.31 0.42
C ALA A 22 3.74 0.43 1.67
N ARG A 23 4.60 -0.60 1.80
CA ARG A 23 4.63 -1.48 2.98
C ARG A 23 4.98 -0.73 4.25
N THR A 24 6.00 0.13 4.19
CA THR A 24 6.41 0.95 5.34
C THR A 24 5.30 1.93 5.74
N TRP A 25 4.65 2.54 4.76
CA TRP A 25 3.53 3.45 5.01
C TRP A 25 2.33 2.76 5.67
N ILE A 26 1.84 1.66 5.11
CA ILE A 26 0.67 0.97 5.68
C ILE A 26 0.95 0.43 7.08
N ALA A 27 2.18 -0.03 7.33
CA ALA A 27 2.58 -0.48 8.65
C ALA A 27 2.62 0.65 9.69
N ALA A 28 2.96 1.87 9.27
CA ALA A 28 2.90 3.04 10.15
C ALA A 28 1.45 3.43 10.47
N VAL A 29 0.58 3.42 9.46
CA VAL A 29 -0.85 3.71 9.61
C VAL A 29 -1.52 2.68 10.53
N ALA A 30 -1.33 1.38 10.28
CA ALA A 30 -1.90 0.29 11.07
C ALA A 30 -1.47 0.39 12.55
N ARG A 31 -0.18 0.58 12.82
CA ARG A 31 0.31 0.75 14.20
C ARG A 31 -0.26 1.98 14.88
N SER A 32 -0.37 3.11 14.16
CA SER A 32 -1.00 4.32 14.71
C SER A 32 -2.48 4.15 15.02
N ALA A 33 -3.15 3.23 14.33
CA ALA A 33 -4.53 2.85 14.56
C ALA A 33 -4.72 1.74 15.61
N GLY A 34 -3.63 1.26 16.23
CA GLY A 34 -3.67 0.28 17.32
C GLY A 34 -3.76 -1.18 16.88
N PHE A 35 -3.48 -1.48 15.61
CA PHE A 35 -3.43 -2.86 15.12
C PHE A 35 -2.25 -3.62 15.75
N THR A 36 -2.42 -4.92 15.91
CA THR A 36 -1.35 -5.81 16.35
C THR A 36 -0.25 -5.94 15.30
N GLU A 37 0.92 -6.47 15.70
CA GLU A 37 2.02 -6.73 14.75
C GLU A 37 1.63 -7.78 13.70
N GLU A 38 0.82 -8.78 14.06
CA GLU A 38 0.31 -9.79 13.13
C GLU A 38 -0.63 -9.16 12.10
N GLU A 39 -1.64 -8.40 12.53
CA GLU A 39 -2.55 -7.71 11.60
C GLU A 39 -1.81 -6.68 10.73
N THR A 40 -0.83 -6.00 11.31
CA THR A 40 0.03 -5.06 10.57
C THR A 40 0.83 -5.79 9.48
N HIS A 41 1.36 -6.97 9.79
CA HIS A 41 2.06 -7.81 8.83
C HIS A 41 1.14 -8.24 7.69
N ASP A 42 -0.05 -8.74 8.01
CA ASP A 42 -1.03 -9.20 7.03
C ASP A 42 -1.47 -8.08 6.09
N LEU A 43 -1.72 -6.87 6.62
CA LEU A 43 -2.02 -5.69 5.81
C LEU A 43 -0.88 -5.34 4.84
N ALA A 44 0.37 -5.43 5.31
CA ALA A 44 1.53 -5.16 4.46
C ALA A 44 1.69 -6.22 3.35
N VAL A 45 1.35 -7.48 3.62
CA VAL A 45 1.34 -8.56 2.61
C VAL A 45 0.24 -8.31 1.58
N ALA A 46 -1.00 -8.12 2.02
CA ALA A 46 -2.15 -7.89 1.14
C ALA A 46 -1.92 -6.67 0.22
N LEU A 47 -1.40 -5.56 0.76
CA LEU A 47 -1.08 -4.39 -0.05
C LEU A 47 0.00 -4.69 -1.09
N SER A 48 1.03 -5.46 -0.73
CA SER A 48 2.10 -5.85 -1.65
C SER A 48 1.59 -6.68 -2.82
N GLU A 49 0.65 -7.59 -2.56
CA GLU A 49 0.01 -8.40 -3.61
C GLU A 49 -0.81 -7.52 -4.55
N VAL A 50 -1.62 -6.60 -4.01
CA VAL A 50 -2.43 -5.67 -4.81
C VAL A 50 -1.53 -4.77 -5.67
N CYS A 51 -0.45 -4.21 -5.10
CA CYS A 51 0.51 -3.41 -5.85
C CYS A 51 1.22 -4.21 -6.94
N SER A 52 1.65 -5.44 -6.63
CA SER A 52 2.31 -6.34 -7.59
C SER A 52 1.36 -6.73 -8.72
N ASN A 53 0.11 -7.04 -8.40
CA ASN A 53 -0.92 -7.38 -9.35
C ASN A 53 -1.25 -6.19 -10.27
N SER A 54 -1.37 -5.00 -9.69
CA SER A 54 -1.60 -3.75 -10.45
C SER A 54 -0.44 -3.44 -11.41
N HIS A 55 0.81 -3.59 -10.95
CA HIS A 55 1.99 -3.41 -11.81
C HIS A 55 2.01 -4.40 -12.98
N ARG A 56 1.74 -5.68 -12.70
CA ARG A 56 1.75 -6.75 -13.71
C ARG A 56 0.60 -6.63 -14.71
N HIS A 57 -0.61 -6.38 -14.23
CA HIS A 57 -1.82 -6.49 -15.06
C HIS A 57 -2.31 -5.14 -15.59
N SER A 58 -2.28 -4.07 -14.78
CA SER A 58 -2.76 -2.76 -15.20
C SER A 58 -1.72 -2.00 -16.03
N TYR A 59 -0.42 -2.15 -15.70
CA TYR A 59 0.66 -1.49 -16.44
C TYR A 59 1.39 -2.41 -17.43
N ARG A 60 1.02 -3.70 -17.54
CA ARG A 60 1.75 -4.72 -18.32
C ARG A 60 3.26 -4.76 -18.01
N GLY A 61 3.67 -4.46 -16.77
CA GLY A 61 5.07 -4.36 -16.39
C GLY A 61 5.79 -3.08 -16.83
N ARG A 62 5.08 -2.06 -17.31
CA ARG A 62 5.66 -0.73 -17.59
C ARG A 62 5.82 0.06 -16.29
N THR A 63 6.95 0.72 -16.13
CA THR A 63 7.34 1.48 -14.93
C THR A 63 7.15 3.00 -15.07
N ASP A 64 6.70 3.47 -16.23
CA ASP A 64 6.69 4.89 -16.62
C ASP A 64 5.35 5.62 -16.36
N GLY A 65 4.29 4.89 -15.99
CA GLY A 65 3.03 5.47 -15.53
C GLY A 65 2.25 6.28 -16.57
N ARG A 66 2.45 6.02 -17.88
CA ARG A 66 1.66 6.66 -18.96
C ARG A 66 0.58 5.70 -19.47
N PHE A 67 -0.66 6.20 -19.50
CA PHE A 67 -1.85 5.51 -20.01
C PHE A 67 -1.97 5.68 -21.52
#